data_AF-A0A3D2B8A0-F1
#
_entry.id   AF-A0A3D2B8A0-F1
#
_cell.length_a   1.000
_cell.length_b   1.000
_cell.length_c   1.000
_cell.angle_alpha   90.00
_cell.angle_beta   90.00
_cell.angle_gamma   90.00
#
_symmetry.space_group_name_H-M   'P 1'
#
loop_
_entity.id
_entity.type
_entity.pdbx_description
1 polymer ?
#
loop_
_entity_poly.entity_id
_entity_poly.type
_entity_poly.pdbx_seq_one_letter_code
_entity_poly.pdbx_strand_id
1 'polypeptide(L)'
;MEGRDPNQKVAATRTEIGTDVNYGEITRQLVGSLQKKENFTLSLNSEVRGFKRNADNSWSVTVADLKHNEEEHVIKAKFVFIGAGGAALKLLQ
;
A
#
# COMPACT_ATOMS: atom_id res chain seq x y z
N MET A 1 -24.42 20.42 20.28
CA MET A 1 -23.59 20.10 19.10
C MET A 1 -24.25 20.76 17.90
N GLU A 2 -23.47 21.32 16.98
CA GLU A 2 -24.02 21.96 15.79
C GLU A 2 -24.98 21.01 15.06
N GLY A 3 -26.19 21.48 14.74
CA GLY A 3 -27.23 20.69 14.09
C GLY A 3 -27.99 19.65 14.95
N ARG A 4 -27.74 19.55 16.27
CA ARG A 4 -28.49 18.62 17.15
C ARG A 4 -29.41 19.35 18.11
N ASP A 5 -30.56 18.74 18.40
CA ASP A 5 -31.44 19.16 19.50
C ASP A 5 -30.66 19.16 20.83
N PRO A 6 -30.60 20.30 21.54
CA PRO A 6 -29.95 20.39 22.85
C PRO A 6 -30.48 19.39 23.89
N ASN A 7 -31.72 18.92 23.75
CA ASN A 7 -32.36 17.98 24.67
C ASN A 7 -32.12 16.51 24.33
N GLN A 8 -31.47 16.22 23.20
CA GLN A 8 -31.17 14.86 22.80
C GLN A 8 -30.19 14.23 23.80
N LYS A 9 -30.54 13.09 24.40
CA LYS A 9 -29.60 12.32 25.22
C LYS A 9 -28.42 11.85 24.37
N VAL A 10 -27.20 12.12 24.83
CA VAL A 10 -25.96 11.68 24.17
C VAL A 10 -25.09 10.94 25.18
N ALA A 11 -24.51 9.81 24.78
CA ALA A 11 -23.47 9.13 25.52
C ALA A 11 -22.12 9.36 24.82
N ALA A 12 -21.08 9.61 25.60
CA ALA A 12 -19.72 9.77 25.09
C ALA A 12 -18.73 9.10 26.05
N THR A 13 -17.69 8.49 25.49
CA THR A 13 -16.56 7.93 26.23
C THR A 13 -15.32 8.73 25.86
N ARG A 14 -14.64 9.30 26.85
CA ARG A 14 -13.37 10.02 26.68
C ARG A 14 -12.23 9.16 27.18
N THR A 15 -11.13 9.13 26.42
CA THR A 15 -9.88 8.52 26.83
C THR A 15 -8.76 9.56 26.74
N GLU A 16 -7.98 9.72 27.81
CA GLU A 16 -6.86 10.68 27.84
C GLU A 16 -5.63 10.17 27.08
N ILE A 17 -5.54 8.86 26.90
CA ILE A 17 -4.42 8.21 26.20
C ILE A 17 -4.57 8.21 24.67
N GLY A 18 -5.65 8.80 24.15
CA GLY A 18 -5.84 8.93 22.71
C GLY A 18 -4.78 9.84 22.11
N THR A 19 -4.00 9.33 21.17
CA THR A 19 -2.98 10.07 20.43
C THR A 19 -3.29 10.02 18.94
N ASP A 20 -3.12 11.16 18.27
CA ASP A 20 -3.15 11.23 16.82
C ASP A 20 -1.83 10.70 16.24
N VAL A 21 -1.92 9.96 15.15
CA VAL A 21 -0.79 9.33 14.49
C VAL A 21 -0.75 9.77 13.04
N ASN A 22 0.35 10.42 12.66
CA ASN A 22 0.63 10.69 11.26
C ASN A 22 1.16 9.40 10.57
N TYR A 23 0.25 8.55 10.11
CA TYR A 23 0.59 7.30 9.42
C TYR A 23 1.39 7.51 8.13
N GLY A 24 1.19 8.64 7.44
CA GLY A 24 1.98 8.98 6.27
C GLY A 24 3.46 9.18 6.62
N GLU A 25 3.72 9.82 7.76
CA GLU A 25 5.08 10.06 8.24
C GLU A 25 5.75 8.78 8.75
N ILE A 26 5.03 7.96 9.53
CA ILE A 26 5.52 6.64 9.95
C ILE A 26 5.89 5.79 8.73
N THR A 27 5.03 5.77 7.70
CA THR A 27 5.30 5.00 6.47
C THR A 27 6.60 5.46 5.79
N ARG A 28 6.81 6.78 5.67
CA ARG A 28 8.05 7.33 5.09
C ARG A 28 9.28 6.97 5.92
N GLN A 29 9.20 7.00 7.25
CA GLN A 29 10.31 6.61 8.12
C GLN A 29 10.64 5.12 8.00
N LEU A 30 9.62 4.25 7.94
CA LEU A 30 9.81 2.81 7.75
C LEU A 30 10.48 2.51 6.40
N VAL A 31 9.97 3.09 5.32
CA VAL A 31 10.56 2.93 3.98
C VAL A 31 11.97 3.51 3.93
N GLY A 32 12.20 4.69 4.51
CA GLY A 32 13.53 5.31 4.59
C GLY A 32 14.54 4.48 5.37
N SER A 33 14.09 3.72 6.38
CA SER A 33 14.92 2.74 7.07
C SER A 33 15.25 1.53 6.19
N LEU A 34 14.29 1.02 5.43
CA LEU A 34 14.50 -0.08 4.48
C LEU A 34 15.44 0.30 3.34
N GLN A 35 15.35 1.53 2.83
CA GLN A 35 16.23 2.04 1.77
C GLN A 35 17.72 2.08 2.16
N LYS A 36 18.04 2.01 3.45
CA LYS A 36 19.44 1.90 3.93
C LYS A 36 20.00 0.49 3.78
N LYS A 37 19.19 -0.51 3.41
CA LYS A 37 19.61 -1.90 3.23
C LYS A 37 19.96 -2.17 1.76
N GLU A 38 21.08 -2.83 1.53
CA GLU A 38 21.56 -3.14 0.16
C GLU A 38 20.61 -4.04 -0.63
N ASN A 39 19.82 -4.87 0.05
CA ASN A 39 18.90 -5.83 -0.57
C ASN A 39 17.45 -5.34 -0.68
N PHE A 40 17.24 -4.02 -0.64
CA PHE A 40 15.92 -3.41 -0.79
C PHE A 40 15.92 -2.41 -1.93
N THR A 41 14.89 -2.48 -2.78
CA THR A 41 14.66 -1.53 -3.86
C THR A 41 13.24 -1.00 -3.76
N LEU A 42 13.10 0.31 -3.84
CA LEU A 42 11.80 0.98 -3.90
C LEU A 42 11.59 1.50 -5.32
N SER A 43 10.55 1.00 -5.97
CA SER A 43 10.07 1.52 -7.25
C SER A 43 8.75 2.24 -7.04
N LEU A 44 8.71 3.54 -7.33
CA LEU A 44 7.53 4.39 -7.26
C LEU A 44 7.09 4.78 -8.67
N ASN A 45 5.82 5.14 -8.85
CA ASN A 45 5.23 5.35 -10.19
C ASN A 45 5.29 4.07 -11.02
N SER A 46 5.24 2.92 -10.36
CA SER A 46 5.26 1.60 -10.96
C SER A 46 3.94 0.93 -10.63
N GLU A 47 3.11 0.70 -11.64
CA GLU A 47 1.81 0.07 -11.48
C GLU A 47 1.91 -1.40 -11.88
N VAL A 48 1.52 -2.30 -10.98
CA VAL A 48 1.43 -3.73 -11.32
C VAL A 48 0.11 -3.96 -12.06
N ARG A 49 0.19 -4.50 -13.28
CA ARG A 49 -0.96 -4.74 -14.15
C ARG A 49 -1.29 -6.21 -14.38
N GLY A 50 -0.38 -7.10 -14.04
CA GLY A 50 -0.62 -8.53 -14.26
C GLY A 50 0.37 -9.44 -13.54
N PHE A 51 -0.12 -10.66 -13.28
CA PHE A 51 0.66 -11.74 -12.71
C PHE A 51 0.52 -12.98 -13.58
N LYS A 52 1.64 -13.66 -13.82
CA LYS A 52 1.65 -14.99 -14.43
C LYS A 52 2.54 -15.90 -13.63
N ARG A 53 1.98 -17.01 -13.14
CA ARG A 53 2.78 -18.06 -12.52
C ARG A 53 3.48 -18.89 -13.61
N ASN A 54 4.78 -19.06 -13.45
CA ASN A 54 5.65 -19.79 -14.36
C ASN A 54 5.65 -21.29 -14.02
N ALA A 55 6.14 -22.12 -14.94
CA ALA A 55 6.18 -23.58 -14.76
C ALA A 55 7.09 -24.01 -13.60
N ASP A 56 8.11 -23.21 -13.27
CA ASP A 56 9.01 -23.41 -12.13
C ASP A 56 8.45 -22.89 -10.80
N ASN A 57 7.15 -22.57 -10.75
CA ASN A 57 6.44 -21.95 -9.63
C ASN A 57 6.83 -20.51 -9.27
N SER A 58 7.77 -19.88 -9.99
CA SER A 58 8.05 -18.45 -9.86
C SER A 58 6.95 -17.60 -10.52
N TRP A 59 7.05 -16.28 -10.39
CA TRP A 59 6.10 -15.31 -10.91
C TRP A 59 6.76 -14.41 -11.96
N SER A 60 6.02 -14.11 -13.01
CA SER A 60 6.25 -12.95 -13.88
C SER A 60 5.25 -11.88 -13.49
N VAL A 61 5.74 -10.70 -13.13
CA VAL A 61 4.93 -9.55 -12.74
C VAL A 61 5.08 -8.48 -13.81
N THR A 62 3.99 -8.13 -14.47
CA THR A 62 3.96 -7.04 -15.46
C THR A 62 3.78 -5.72 -14.73
N VAL A 63 4.69 -4.79 -14.98
CA VAL A 63 4.75 -3.48 -14.33
C VAL A 63 4.80 -2.40 -15.40
N ALA A 64 3.90 -1.42 -15.31
CA ALA A 64 3.93 -0.21 -16.13
C ALA A 64 4.68 0.91 -15.39
N ASP A 65 5.61 1.55 -16.07
CA ASP A 65 6.26 2.77 -15.58
C ASP A 65 5.42 4.00 -15.95
N LEU A 66 4.73 4.54 -14.95
CA LEU A 66 3.83 5.68 -15.12
C LEU A 66 4.56 7.00 -15.44
N LYS A 67 5.89 7.06 -15.31
CA LYS A 67 6.69 8.22 -15.71
C LYS A 67 7.19 8.14 -17.15
N HIS A 68 7.26 6.94 -17.73
CA HIS A 68 7.81 6.71 -19.06
C HIS A 68 6.73 6.18 -20.00
N ASN A 69 5.67 6.98 -20.20
CA ASN A 69 4.58 6.69 -21.12
C ASN A 69 3.92 5.31 -20.91
N GLU A 70 3.85 4.86 -19.66
CA GLU A 70 3.30 3.56 -19.27
C GLU A 70 4.02 2.37 -19.91
N GLU A 71 5.31 2.52 -20.25
CA GLU A 71 6.11 1.41 -20.78
C GLU A 71 6.08 0.22 -19.82
N GLU A 72 5.75 -0.95 -20.37
CA GLU A 72 5.61 -2.18 -19.61
C GLU A 72 6.89 -3.01 -19.63
N HIS A 73 7.27 -3.51 -18.47
CA HIS A 73 8.36 -4.46 -18.31
C HIS A 73 7.96 -5.57 -17.34
N VAL A 74 8.73 -6.66 -17.33
CA VAL A 74 8.44 -7.85 -16.52
C VAL A 74 9.50 -8.04 -15.45
N ILE A 75 9.05 -8.14 -14.20
CA ILE A 75 9.88 -8.55 -13.06
C ILE A 75 9.65 -10.04 -12.79
N LYS A 76 10.75 -10.81 -12.66
CA LYS A 76 10.68 -12.22 -12.23
C LYS A 76 10.87 -12.30 -10.72
N ALA A 77 9.95 -12.95 -10.03
CA ALA A 77 9.98 -13.07 -8.57
C ALA A 77 9.70 -14.51 -8.12
N LYS A 78 10.48 -15.02 -7.17
CA LYS A 78 10.22 -16.35 -6.58
C LYS A 78 8.97 -16.33 -5.68
N PHE A 79 8.69 -15.20 -5.07
CA PHE A 79 7.57 -14.98 -4.16
C PHE A 79 6.99 -13.57 -4.38
N VAL A 80 5.67 -13.43 -4.24
CA VAL A 80 4.95 -12.16 -4.35
C VAL A 80 4.08 -11.98 -3.12
N PHE A 81 4.18 -10.81 -2.49
CA PHE A 81 3.30 -10.37 -1.42
C PHE A 81 2.45 -9.20 -1.90
N ILE A 82 1.12 -9.33 -1.84
CA ILE A 82 0.18 -8.29 -2.30
C ILE A 82 -0.26 -7.43 -1.11
N GLY A 83 0.41 -6.28 -0.95
CA GLY A 83 0.08 -5.25 0.04
C GLY A 83 -0.72 -4.07 -0.54
N ALA A 84 -1.60 -4.31 -1.52
CA ALA A 84 -2.23 -3.25 -2.33
C ALA A 84 -3.49 -2.59 -1.71
N GLY A 85 -3.73 -2.79 -0.41
CA GLY A 85 -4.93 -2.28 0.27
C GLY A 85 -6.22 -2.70 -0.44
N GLY A 86 -7.14 -1.75 -0.65
CA GLY A 86 -8.41 -2.00 -1.34
C GLY A 86 -8.27 -2.46 -2.81
N ALA A 87 -7.10 -2.26 -3.45
CA ALA A 87 -6.85 -2.72 -4.81
C ALA A 87 -6.42 -4.19 -4.89
N ALA A 88 -6.17 -4.86 -3.76
CA ALA A 88 -5.70 -6.24 -3.75
C ALA A 88 -6.64 -7.22 -4.49
N LEU A 89 -7.95 -7.03 -4.40
CA LEU A 89 -8.92 -7.89 -5.09
C LEU A 89 -8.82 -7.78 -6.62
N LYS A 90 -8.61 -6.57 -7.16
CA LYS A 90 -8.46 -6.36 -8.61
C LYS A 90 -7.21 -7.03 -9.17
N LEU A 91 -6.21 -7.27 -8.33
CA LEU A 91 -4.95 -7.93 -8.70
C LEU A 91 -5.04 -9.47 -8.61
N LEU A 92 -6.10 -9.99 -7.98
CA LEU A 92 -6.30 -11.43 -7.73
C LEU A 92 -7.41 -12.05 -8.60
N GLN A 93 -8.13 -11.23 -9.37
CA GLN A 93 -9.19 -11.63 -10.30
C GLN A 93 -8.68 -11.58 -11.73
#